data_AF-A0A160IS51-F1
#
_entry.id   AF-A0A160IS51-F1
#
_cell.length_a   1.000
_cell.length_b   1.000
_cell.length_c   1.000
_cell.angle_alpha   90.00
_cell.angle_beta   90.00
_cell.angle_gamma   90.00
#
_symmetry.space_group_name_H-M   'P 1'
#
loop_
_entity.id
_entity.type
_entity.pdbx_description
1 polymer ?
#
loop_
_entity_poly.entity_id
_entity_poly.type
_entity_poly.pdbx_seq_one_letter_code
_entity_poly.pdbx_strand_id
1 'polypeptide(L)'
;MNIKKDIILYTLPDTIRGRSIHTNIIPTVCNLKNMLKKLSTVNGDYYQLKQWEKRSYQSYHINNIKDKLLTISDEEVIQLLKSHILSFHPKELGASCVDIYLIAYVAENYGPGKNIFLDYIKSSGISEKDNTAQAIWQVGKGDGIYLGLLNEDGTVMDWSFFTTWINGNNDNSETLVY
;
A
#
# COMPACT_ATOMS: atom_id res chain seq x y z
N MET A 1 25.24 33.42 -8.67
CA MET A 1 25.60 32.00 -8.64
C MET A 1 24.33 31.21 -8.31
N ASN A 2 23.58 30.81 -9.35
CA ASN A 2 22.35 30.04 -9.19
C ASN A 2 22.74 28.57 -9.02
N ILE A 3 22.71 28.08 -7.78
CA ILE A 3 22.74 26.66 -7.51
C ILE A 3 21.39 26.13 -7.99
N LYS A 4 21.35 25.52 -9.18
CA LYS A 4 20.24 24.64 -9.55
C LYS A 4 20.24 23.56 -8.47
N LYS A 5 19.26 23.62 -7.57
CA LYS A 5 18.86 22.47 -6.77
C LYS A 5 18.49 21.42 -7.79
N ASP A 6 19.33 20.41 -7.97
CA ASP A 6 18.95 19.23 -8.73
C ASP A 6 17.71 18.67 -8.04
N ILE A 7 16.55 18.91 -8.66
CA ILE A 7 15.31 18.26 -8.28
C ILE A 7 15.53 16.82 -8.70
N ILE A 8 15.97 15.98 -7.76
CA ILE A 8 15.92 14.53 -7.94
C ILE A 8 14.44 14.21 -8.09
N LEU A 9 14.00 14.02 -9.34
CA LEU A 9 12.67 13.53 -9.64
C LEU A 9 12.69 12.05 -9.24
N TYR A 10 12.20 11.74 -8.05
CA TYR A 10 12.03 10.37 -7.63
C TYR A 10 10.85 9.79 -8.41
N THR A 11 11.15 9.05 -9.48
CA THR A 11 10.16 8.21 -10.14
C THR A 11 10.07 6.89 -9.39
N LEU A 12 8.84 6.40 -9.22
CA LEU A 12 8.63 5.05 -8.70
C LEU A 12 8.71 4.05 -9.86
N PRO A 13 9.42 2.91 -9.71
CA PRO A 13 9.45 1.87 -10.73
C PRO A 13 8.10 1.14 -10.83
N ASP A 14 7.83 0.56 -12.00
CA ASP A 14 6.64 -0.25 -12.28
C ASP A 14 6.71 -1.69 -11.71
N THR A 15 7.81 -2.00 -11.02
CA THR A 15 8.04 -3.25 -10.32
C THR A 15 8.55 -2.99 -8.91
N ILE A 16 8.04 -3.77 -7.95
CA ILE A 16 8.50 -3.75 -6.55
C ILE A 16 9.13 -5.11 -6.27
N ARG A 17 10.46 -5.16 -6.15
CA ARG A 17 11.22 -6.40 -5.91
C ARG A 17 10.80 -7.55 -6.85
N GLY A 18 10.63 -7.24 -8.13
CA GLY A 18 10.22 -8.21 -9.16
C GLY A 18 8.74 -8.61 -9.15
N ARG A 19 7.86 -7.91 -8.40
CA ARG A 19 6.40 -7.94 -8.59
C ARG A 19 5.99 -6.79 -9.51
N SER A 20 5.36 -7.08 -10.64
CA SER A 20 4.76 -6.04 -11.49
C SER A 20 3.53 -5.45 -10.82
N ILE A 21 3.41 -4.12 -10.88
CA ILE A 21 2.23 -3.40 -10.36
C ILE A 21 1.00 -3.55 -11.26
N HIS A 22 1.12 -4.07 -12.48
CA HIS A 22 0.03 -4.25 -13.44
C HIS A 22 -0.67 -5.62 -13.35
N THR A 23 -0.16 -6.51 -12.49
CA THR A 23 -0.63 -7.89 -12.40
C THR A 23 -1.36 -8.15 -11.08
N ASN A 24 -2.39 -9.00 -11.13
CA ASN A 24 -3.18 -9.41 -9.95
C ASN A 24 -3.79 -8.24 -9.16
N ILE A 25 -4.28 -7.22 -9.88
CA ILE A 25 -5.05 -6.13 -9.28
C ILE A 25 -6.50 -6.61 -9.14
N ILE A 26 -6.98 -6.70 -7.89
CA ILE A 26 -8.34 -7.15 -7.58
C ILE A 26 -9.09 -5.96 -6.98
N PRO A 27 -10.18 -5.49 -7.61
CA PRO A 27 -11.00 -4.44 -7.02
C PRO A 27 -11.59 -4.92 -5.70
N THR A 28 -11.15 -4.30 -4.62
CA THR A 28 -11.75 -4.46 -3.29
C THR A 28 -12.43 -3.16 -2.89
N VAL A 29 -13.46 -3.24 -2.05
CA VAL A 29 -14.24 -2.07 -1.60
C VAL A 29 -14.11 -1.81 -0.09
N CYS A 30 -13.27 -2.61 0.60
CA CYS A 30 -13.05 -2.49 2.03
C CYS A 30 -11.62 -2.02 2.28
N ASN A 31 -11.49 -0.86 2.92
CA ASN A 31 -10.21 -0.29 3.33
C ASN A 31 -9.75 -0.85 4.69
N LEU A 32 -8.45 -0.81 4.92
CA LEU A 32 -7.74 -1.31 6.10
C LEU A 32 -8.32 -0.74 7.39
N LYS A 33 -8.58 0.57 7.44
CA LYS A 33 -9.15 1.25 8.61
C LYS A 33 -10.49 0.66 9.04
N ASN A 34 -11.40 0.43 8.10
CA ASN A 34 -12.72 -0.12 8.40
C ASN A 34 -12.63 -1.58 8.84
N MET A 35 -11.75 -2.36 8.22
CA MET A 35 -11.50 -3.75 8.62
C MET A 35 -10.94 -3.81 10.05
N LEU A 36 -9.95 -2.98 10.40
CA LEU A 36 -9.37 -2.94 11.75
C LEU A 36 -10.40 -2.51 12.80
N LYS A 37 -11.21 -1.48 12.50
CA LYS A 37 -12.31 -1.05 13.37
C LYS A 37 -13.28 -2.21 13.61
N LYS A 38 -13.66 -2.93 12.55
CA LYS A 38 -14.56 -4.08 12.69
C LYS A 38 -13.91 -5.19 13.51
N LEU A 39 -12.65 -5.52 13.26
CA LEU A 39 -11.87 -6.53 14.00
C LEU A 39 -11.84 -6.24 15.50
N SER A 40 -11.61 -4.98 15.89
CA SER A 40 -11.67 -4.55 17.30
C SER A 40 -13.06 -4.75 17.90
N THR A 41 -14.15 -4.37 17.20
CA THR A 41 -15.52 -4.54 17.72
C THR A 41 -15.94 -6.00 17.94
N VAL A 42 -15.29 -6.94 17.25
CA VAL A 42 -15.54 -8.39 17.41
C VAL A 42 -14.43 -9.08 18.20
N ASN A 43 -13.62 -8.31 18.94
CA ASN A 43 -12.53 -8.80 19.79
C ASN A 43 -11.57 -9.76 19.07
N GLY A 44 -11.21 -9.44 17.82
CA GLY A 44 -10.30 -10.26 17.03
C GLY A 44 -10.91 -11.50 16.38
N ASP A 45 -12.22 -11.73 16.51
CA ASP A 45 -12.87 -12.90 15.92
C ASP A 45 -12.98 -12.77 14.39
N TYR A 46 -12.05 -13.43 13.70
CA TYR A 46 -12.01 -13.51 12.22
C TYR A 46 -13.32 -14.02 11.62
N TYR A 47 -14.01 -14.95 12.26
CA TYR A 47 -15.21 -15.56 11.68
C TYR A 47 -16.38 -14.58 11.60
N GLN A 48 -16.40 -13.56 12.47
CA GLN A 48 -17.39 -12.48 12.48
C GLN A 48 -17.11 -11.37 11.45
N LEU A 49 -15.99 -11.43 10.73
CA LEU A 49 -15.72 -10.54 9.61
C LEU A 49 -16.54 -10.94 8.38
N LYS A 50 -17.05 -9.95 7.67
CA LYS A 50 -17.68 -10.12 6.36
C LYS A 50 -16.64 -10.48 5.31
N GLN A 51 -17.08 -11.06 4.20
CA GLN A 51 -16.16 -11.57 3.17
C GLN A 51 -15.19 -10.50 2.63
N TRP A 52 -15.62 -9.25 2.48
CA TRP A 52 -14.75 -8.17 2.03
C TRP A 52 -13.75 -7.70 3.09
N GLU A 53 -14.12 -7.75 4.38
CA GLU A 53 -13.20 -7.48 5.50
C GLU A 53 -12.16 -8.59 5.59
N LYS A 54 -12.57 -9.86 5.41
CA LYS A 54 -11.65 -11.01 5.36
C LYS A 54 -10.61 -10.86 4.25
N ARG A 55 -10.99 -10.34 3.08
CA ARG A 55 -10.04 -10.05 1.98
C ARG A 55 -9.01 -8.99 2.39
N SER A 56 -9.45 -7.88 2.98
CA SER A 56 -8.52 -6.85 3.49
C SER A 56 -7.61 -7.43 4.59
N TYR A 57 -8.17 -8.16 5.55
CA TYR A 57 -7.44 -8.85 6.61
C TYR A 57 -6.34 -9.78 6.06
N GLN A 58 -6.64 -10.53 5.00
CA GLN A 58 -5.68 -11.41 4.33
C GLN A 58 -4.64 -10.64 3.52
N SER A 59 -5.04 -9.57 2.82
CA SER A 59 -4.12 -8.77 2.02
C SER A 59 -2.95 -8.20 2.82
N TYR A 60 -3.19 -7.91 4.10
CA TYR A 60 -2.21 -7.34 5.02
C TYR A 60 -1.66 -8.33 6.05
N HIS A 61 -1.94 -9.64 5.91
CA HIS A 61 -1.51 -10.69 6.86
C HIS A 61 -1.82 -10.38 8.34
N ILE A 62 -2.96 -9.73 8.60
CA ILE A 62 -3.30 -9.19 9.91
C ILE A 62 -3.30 -10.24 11.02
N ASN A 63 -3.54 -11.51 10.69
CA ASN A 63 -3.43 -12.62 11.64
C ASN A 63 -2.09 -12.64 12.39
N ASN A 64 -1.00 -12.27 11.72
CA ASN A 64 0.35 -12.33 12.28
C ASN A 64 0.59 -11.26 13.36
N ILE A 65 -0.21 -10.19 13.35
CA ILE A 65 -0.08 -9.06 14.28
C ILE A 65 -1.38 -8.77 15.06
N LYS A 66 -2.42 -9.58 14.88
CA LYS A 66 -3.76 -9.37 15.44
C LYS A 66 -3.73 -9.14 16.94
N ASP A 67 -3.06 -10.02 17.68
CA ASP A 67 -3.06 -9.93 19.14
C ASP A 67 -2.41 -8.64 19.62
N LYS A 68 -1.33 -8.20 18.95
CA LYS A 68 -0.70 -6.90 19.22
C LYS A 68 -1.64 -5.74 18.91
N LEU A 69 -2.29 -5.77 17.74
CA LEU A 69 -3.24 -4.73 17.31
C LEU A 69 -4.40 -4.53 18.29
N LEU A 70 -4.81 -5.57 19.02
CA LEU A 70 -5.88 -5.49 20.03
C LEU A 70 -5.41 -4.89 21.37
N THR A 71 -4.11 -4.77 21.59
CA THR A 71 -3.53 -4.36 22.88
C THR A 71 -2.83 -3.01 22.87
N ILE A 72 -2.40 -2.52 21.70
CA ILE A 72 -1.66 -1.27 21.56
C ILE A 72 -2.59 -0.07 21.41
N SER A 73 -2.04 1.13 21.59
CA SER A 73 -2.76 2.37 21.35
C SER A 73 -2.97 2.64 19.85
N ASP A 74 -4.01 3.42 19.52
CA ASP A 74 -4.29 3.83 18.13
C ASP A 74 -3.10 4.56 17.46
N GLU A 75 -2.28 5.27 18.25
CA GLU A 75 -1.08 5.98 17.79
C GLU A 75 0.02 5.01 17.31
N GLU A 76 0.15 3.86 17.96
CA GLU A 76 1.16 2.84 17.64
C GLU A 76 0.73 1.91 16.50
N VAL A 77 -0.57 1.81 16.23
CA VAL A 77 -1.14 0.93 15.18
C VAL A 77 -0.53 1.23 13.81
N ILE A 78 -0.42 2.51 13.44
CA ILE A 78 0.10 2.89 12.12
C ILE A 78 1.56 2.45 11.96
N GLN A 79 2.39 2.65 12.99
CA GLN A 79 3.79 2.25 12.93
C GLN A 79 3.95 0.73 12.87
N LEU A 80 3.17 0.00 13.68
CA LEU A 80 3.14 -1.47 13.62
C LEU A 80 2.76 -1.97 12.22
N LEU A 81 1.73 -1.37 11.60
CA LEU A 81 1.28 -1.75 10.25
C LEU A 81 2.34 -1.47 9.19
N LYS A 82 2.99 -0.29 9.23
CA LYS A 82 4.08 0.04 8.29
C LYS A 82 5.22 -0.96 8.40
N SER A 83 5.74 -1.19 9.61
CA SER A 83 6.81 -2.16 9.84
C SER A 83 6.40 -3.57 9.43
N HIS A 84 5.15 -3.95 9.70
CA HIS A 84 4.62 -5.24 9.30
C HIS A 84 4.58 -5.41 7.77
N ILE A 85 4.09 -4.41 7.03
CA ILE A 85 4.07 -4.43 5.56
C ILE A 85 5.48 -4.55 5.00
N LEU A 86 6.43 -3.79 5.54
CA LEU A 86 7.84 -3.82 5.09
C LEU A 86 8.55 -5.15 5.41
N SER A 87 8.05 -5.94 6.37
CA SER A 87 8.60 -7.25 6.69
C SER A 87 8.34 -8.33 5.63
N PHE A 88 7.42 -8.08 4.69
CA PHE A 88 7.10 -9.02 3.61
C PHE A 88 7.80 -8.67 2.31
N HIS A 89 8.06 -9.71 1.51
CA HIS A 89 8.26 -9.52 0.09
C HIS A 89 6.94 -9.04 -0.55
N PRO A 90 6.95 -8.06 -1.49
CA PRO A 90 5.73 -7.56 -2.11
C PRO A 90 4.84 -8.64 -2.72
N LYS A 91 5.41 -9.75 -3.20
CA LYS A 91 4.66 -10.93 -3.73
C LYS A 91 3.81 -11.66 -2.69
N GLU A 92 4.13 -11.52 -1.40
CA GLU A 92 3.40 -12.17 -0.32
C GLU A 92 2.14 -11.37 0.08
N LEU A 93 2.11 -10.06 -0.21
CA LEU A 93 0.99 -9.19 0.13
C LEU A 93 -0.16 -9.30 -0.88
N GLY A 94 -1.39 -9.05 -0.43
CA GLY A 94 -2.56 -9.01 -1.31
C GLY A 94 -2.65 -7.73 -2.15
N ALA A 95 -3.66 -7.70 -3.04
CA ALA A 95 -3.86 -6.59 -3.98
C ALA A 95 -4.02 -5.23 -3.29
N SER A 96 -4.76 -5.16 -2.18
CA SER A 96 -5.04 -3.89 -1.48
C SER A 96 -3.78 -3.13 -1.07
N CYS A 97 -2.71 -3.83 -0.68
CA CYS A 97 -1.46 -3.18 -0.33
C CYS A 97 -0.76 -2.61 -1.57
N VAL A 98 -0.77 -3.33 -2.70
CA VAL A 98 -0.19 -2.87 -3.96
C VAL A 98 -0.99 -1.73 -4.59
N ASP A 99 -2.29 -1.64 -4.35
CA ASP A 99 -3.11 -0.51 -4.79
C ASP A 99 -2.58 0.84 -4.25
N ILE A 100 -2.01 0.86 -3.03
CA ILE A 100 -1.34 2.05 -2.47
C ILE A 100 -0.16 2.45 -3.34
N TYR A 101 0.69 1.48 -3.69
CA TYR A 101 1.86 1.73 -4.52
C TYR A 101 1.48 2.15 -5.94
N LEU A 102 0.45 1.54 -6.52
CA LEU A 102 -0.02 1.89 -7.86
C LEU A 102 -0.48 3.35 -7.92
N ILE A 103 -1.15 3.85 -6.87
CA ILE A 103 -1.56 5.26 -6.80
C ILE A 103 -0.35 6.18 -6.69
N ALA A 104 0.59 5.86 -5.80
CA ALA A 104 1.85 6.60 -5.69
C ALA A 104 2.58 6.65 -7.03
N TYR A 105 2.73 5.49 -7.66
CA TYR A 105 3.39 5.34 -8.96
C TYR A 105 2.75 6.25 -10.01
N VAL A 106 1.42 6.26 -10.10
CA VAL A 106 0.73 7.10 -11.08
C VAL A 106 0.90 8.58 -10.75
N ALA A 107 0.74 8.96 -9.49
CA ALA A 107 0.88 10.35 -9.06
C ALA A 107 2.27 10.92 -9.37
N GLU A 108 3.32 10.15 -9.08
CA GLU A 108 4.71 10.60 -9.25
C GLU A 108 5.21 10.52 -10.70
N ASN A 109 4.68 9.61 -11.52
CA ASN A 109 5.14 9.44 -12.91
C ASN A 109 4.26 10.15 -13.96
N TYR A 110 2.96 10.31 -13.69
CA TYR A 110 1.98 10.82 -14.68
C TYR A 110 1.22 12.05 -14.17
N GLY A 111 1.27 12.32 -12.87
CA GLY A 111 0.63 13.46 -12.24
C GLY A 111 -0.44 13.06 -11.23
N PRO A 112 -0.73 13.92 -10.25
CA PRO A 112 -1.60 13.58 -9.14
C PRO A 112 -3.09 13.60 -9.51
N GLY A 113 -3.89 12.99 -8.65
CA GLY A 113 -5.34 13.10 -8.67
C GLY A 113 -6.07 11.97 -9.39
N LYS A 114 -7.36 11.87 -9.07
CA LYS A 114 -8.22 10.75 -9.49
C LYS A 114 -8.31 10.61 -11.01
N ASN A 115 -8.45 11.69 -11.75
CA ASN A 115 -8.66 11.62 -13.21
C ASN A 115 -7.43 11.02 -13.91
N ILE A 116 -6.23 11.51 -13.56
CA ILE A 116 -4.96 10.97 -14.07
C ILE A 116 -4.84 9.48 -13.73
N PHE A 117 -5.21 9.10 -12.51
CA PHE A 117 -5.22 7.70 -12.11
C PHE A 117 -6.16 6.84 -12.97
N LEU A 118 -7.41 7.24 -13.14
CA LEU A 118 -8.37 6.47 -13.93
C LEU A 118 -7.96 6.34 -15.40
N ASP A 119 -7.41 7.41 -15.98
CA ASP A 119 -6.90 7.41 -17.34
C ASP A 119 -5.69 6.46 -17.48
N TYR A 120 -4.81 6.44 -16.49
CA TYR A 120 -3.70 5.49 -16.43
C TYR A 120 -4.19 4.03 -16.38
N ILE A 121 -5.15 3.70 -15.51
CA ILE A 121 -5.67 2.33 -15.39
C ILE A 121 -6.22 1.81 -16.74
N LYS A 122 -6.89 2.67 -17.50
CA LYS A 122 -7.42 2.33 -18.83
C LYS A 122 -6.30 2.19 -19.87
N SER A 123 -5.44 3.19 -19.98
CA SER A 123 -4.38 3.23 -21.00
C SER A 123 -3.29 2.19 -20.79
N SER A 124 -3.03 1.76 -19.55
CA SER A 124 -2.08 0.69 -19.21
C SER A 124 -2.64 -0.72 -19.38
N GLY A 125 -3.93 -0.88 -19.69
CA GLY A 125 -4.57 -2.18 -19.89
C GLY A 125 -4.87 -2.96 -18.60
N ILE A 126 -4.73 -2.33 -17.43
CA ILE A 126 -5.09 -2.95 -16.13
C ILE A 126 -6.59 -3.28 -16.08
N SER A 127 -7.43 -2.32 -16.49
CA SER A 127 -8.87 -2.52 -16.56
C SER A 127 -9.53 -1.46 -17.45
N GLU A 128 -10.40 -1.90 -18.35
CA GLU A 128 -11.26 -1.02 -19.15
C GLU A 128 -12.50 -0.54 -18.37
N LYS A 129 -12.80 -1.18 -17.23
CA LYS A 129 -14.02 -0.89 -16.45
C LYS A 129 -13.80 0.24 -15.44
N ASP A 130 -14.61 1.30 -15.55
CA ASP A 130 -14.59 2.46 -14.66
C ASP A 130 -14.76 2.10 -13.18
N ASN A 131 -15.66 1.17 -12.87
CA ASN A 131 -15.93 0.75 -11.50
C ASN A 131 -14.73 0.09 -10.82
N THR A 132 -13.89 -0.60 -11.60
CA THR A 132 -12.69 -1.28 -11.11
C THR A 132 -11.61 -0.26 -10.81
N ALA A 133 -11.35 0.66 -11.75
CA ALA A 133 -10.42 1.76 -11.58
C ALA A 133 -10.81 2.65 -10.38
N GLN A 134 -12.11 2.93 -10.21
CA GLN A 134 -12.61 3.68 -9.06
C GLN A 134 -12.43 2.93 -7.73
N ALA A 135 -12.68 1.62 -7.70
CA ALA A 135 -12.49 0.82 -6.49
C ALA A 135 -11.02 0.80 -6.04
N ILE A 136 -10.10 0.60 -6.98
CA ILE A 136 -8.65 0.64 -6.72
C ILE A 136 -8.25 2.02 -6.17
N TRP A 137 -8.69 3.10 -6.82
CA TRP A 137 -8.44 4.46 -6.33
C TRP A 137 -8.94 4.65 -4.89
N GLN A 138 -10.19 4.26 -4.61
CA GLN A 138 -10.80 4.46 -3.29
C GLN A 138 -10.06 3.69 -2.18
N VAL A 139 -9.70 2.42 -2.44
CA VAL A 139 -9.02 1.60 -1.43
C VAL A 139 -7.56 1.99 -1.29
N GLY A 140 -6.79 2.03 -2.38
CA GLY A 140 -5.38 2.37 -2.30
C GLY A 140 -5.14 3.78 -1.74
N LYS A 141 -5.95 4.78 -2.13
CA LYS A 141 -5.82 6.15 -1.61
C LYS A 141 -6.21 6.16 -0.14
N GLY A 142 -7.32 5.52 0.21
CA GLY A 142 -7.82 5.46 1.57
C GLY A 142 -6.83 4.80 2.53
N ASP A 143 -6.25 3.67 2.13
CA ASP A 143 -5.26 2.94 2.92
C ASP A 143 -3.93 3.70 2.99
N GLY A 144 -3.48 4.27 1.87
CA GLY A 144 -2.27 5.08 1.81
C GLY A 144 -2.34 6.32 2.69
N ILE A 145 -3.47 7.02 2.73
CA ILE A 145 -3.68 8.17 3.63
C ILE A 145 -3.80 7.71 5.07
N TYR A 146 -4.55 6.64 5.35
CA TYR A 146 -4.71 6.12 6.70
C TYR A 146 -3.36 5.72 7.31
N LEU A 147 -2.48 5.12 6.51
CA LEU A 147 -1.13 4.77 6.93
C LEU A 147 -0.18 5.97 6.94
N GLY A 148 -0.57 7.17 6.48
CA GLY A 148 0.34 8.31 6.36
C GLY A 148 1.48 8.03 5.37
N LEU A 149 1.15 7.40 4.24
CA LEU A 149 2.04 7.11 3.11
C LEU A 149 1.78 8.03 1.93
N LEU A 150 0.54 8.47 1.74
CA LEU A 150 0.10 9.31 0.63
C LEU A 150 -0.53 10.61 1.13
N ASN A 151 -0.40 11.66 0.33
CA ASN A 151 -1.20 12.88 0.42
C ASN A 151 -2.60 12.67 -0.17
N GLU A 152 -3.49 13.64 0.03
CA GLU A 152 -4.86 13.62 -0.48
C GLU A 152 -4.97 13.55 -2.02
N ASP A 153 -3.96 13.99 -2.74
CA ASP A 153 -3.92 13.94 -4.20
C ASP A 153 -3.26 12.66 -4.74
N GLY A 154 -2.79 11.77 -3.87
CA GLY A 154 -2.12 10.52 -4.21
C GLY A 154 -0.59 10.62 -4.32
N THR A 155 -0.01 11.83 -4.20
CA THR A 155 1.46 11.97 -4.13
C THR A 155 2.03 11.34 -2.86
N VAL A 156 3.30 10.97 -2.90
CA VAL A 156 3.99 10.32 -1.78
C VAL A 156 4.20 11.30 -0.63
N MET A 157 3.75 10.91 0.56
CA MET A 157 4.02 11.58 1.83
C MET A 157 5.25 10.97 2.54
N ASP A 158 5.40 9.65 2.49
CA ASP A 158 6.48 8.92 3.19
C ASP A 158 7.41 8.21 2.19
N TRP A 159 8.34 8.98 1.61
CA TRP A 159 9.33 8.45 0.68
C TRP A 159 10.24 7.38 1.30
N SER A 160 10.46 7.44 2.62
CA SER A 160 11.31 6.46 3.32
C SER A 160 10.68 5.07 3.27
N PHE A 161 9.37 4.98 3.45
CA PHE A 161 8.61 3.74 3.32
C PHE A 161 8.72 3.17 1.91
N PHE A 162 8.42 3.97 0.86
CA PHE A 162 8.46 3.48 -0.52
C PHE A 162 9.86 3.05 -0.94
N THR A 163 10.89 3.82 -0.57
CA THR A 163 12.30 3.48 -0.84
C THR A 163 12.68 2.15 -0.20
N THR A 164 12.30 1.96 1.07
CA THR A 164 12.55 0.71 1.80
C THR A 164 11.78 -0.45 1.18
N TRP A 165 10.55 -0.22 0.74
CA TRP A 165 9.73 -1.26 0.14
C TRP A 165 10.27 -1.74 -1.22
N ILE A 166 10.78 -0.80 -2.03
CA ILE A 166 11.42 -1.07 -3.33
C ILE A 166 12.73 -1.82 -3.16
N ASN A 167 13.59 -1.37 -2.23
CA ASN A 167 14.93 -1.92 -2.07
C ASN A 167 14.96 -3.16 -1.15
N GLY A 168 13.93 -3.35 -0.33
CA GLY A 168 13.94 -4.29 0.78
C GLY A 168 14.67 -3.72 2.00
N ASN A 169 14.45 -4.36 3.16
CA ASN A 169 15.28 -4.11 4.33
C ASN A 169 16.66 -4.73 4.05
N ASN A 170 17.68 -3.90 3.88
CA ASN A 170 19.08 -4.34 3.73
C ASN A 170 19.68 -4.87 5.06
N ASP A 171 18.93 -5.65 5.83
CA ASP A 171 19.39 -6.31 7.06
C ASP A 171 20.02 -7.69 6.80
N ASN A 172 20.36 -7.99 5.55
CA ASN A 172 21.27 -9.09 5.23
C ASN A 172 22.70 -8.55 5.18
N SER A 173 23.30 -8.38 6.36
CA SER A 173 24.74 -8.55 6.47
C SER A 173 25.06 -10.01 6.14
N GLU A 174 25.23 -10.30 4.85
CA GLU A 174 26.01 -11.45 4.42
C GLU A 174 27.38 -11.30 5.07
N THR A 175 27.58 -12.06 6.15
CA THR A 175 28.91 -12.28 6.71
C THR A 175 29.67 -13.06 5.65
N LEU A 176 30.38 -12.33 4.78
CA LEU A 176 31.42 -12.89 3.95
C LEU A 176 32.50 -13.41 4.89
N VAL A 177 32.44 -14.71 5.18
CA VAL A 177 33.56 -15.45 5.75
C VAL A 177 34.59 -15.56 4.62
N TYR A 178 35.64 -14.74 4.70
CA TYR A 178 36.88 -14.95 3.97
C TYR A 178 37.65 -16.12 4.57
#